data_AF-A0A3M2FDC2-F1
#
_entry.id   AF-A0A3M2FDC2-F1
#
_cell.length_a   1.000
_cell.length_b   1.000
_cell.length_c   1.000
_cell.angle_alpha   90.00
_cell.angle_beta   90.00
_cell.angle_gamma   90.00
#
_symmetry.space_group_name_H-M   'P 1'
#
loop_
_entity.id
_entity.type
_entity.pdbx_description
1 polymer ?
#
loop_
_entity_poly.entity_id
_entity_poly.type
_entity_poly.pdbx_seq_one_letter_code
_entity_poly.pdbx_strand_id
1 'polypeptide(L)'
;MLRKWILVAVLLGMAACTAPPAKKTEPEKTALPHGSYRAYAVKSGINIRKAPGTKSARLRKTEDGEEFRVLENKNGWLHVETVDKQQGWIRSDFVGPENLSYAKKSSDFLDHTLKDYKAEMFIDEKKPYEVIYLILEPGYYASISQAARRARDIGLKYQQQVWPGQVEIRVMNPDKKTLFTRVTLPATDAAGLMPPLLKKGRLYSMDVKNRRLTIKALVPASLNRNQLLDMADGIAASYGDAIRRVDIVLVADNPSGLAWLQNGTSTPGKGPCLLYYFEDEQGSDYKFNTCP
;
A
#
# COMPACT_ATOMS: atom_id res chain seq x y z
N MET A 1 -8.81 37.35 3.31
CA MET A 1 -8.52 37.45 4.76
C MET A 1 -7.05 37.14 4.96
N LEU A 2 -6.22 38.17 5.16
CA LEU A 2 -4.79 38.02 5.50
C LEU A 2 -4.67 37.59 6.96
N ARG A 3 -3.87 36.56 7.26
CA ARG A 3 -3.48 36.25 8.64
C ARG A 3 -2.02 36.67 8.86
N LYS A 4 -1.87 37.47 9.92
CA LYS A 4 -0.69 38.21 10.39
C LYS A 4 0.44 37.27 10.84
N TRP A 5 1.66 37.69 10.57
CA TRP A 5 2.88 37.17 11.17
C TRP A 5 3.12 37.90 12.50
N ILE A 6 3.42 37.17 13.57
CA ILE A 6 3.80 37.75 14.86
C ILE A 6 5.32 37.56 15.01
N LEU A 7 6.05 38.68 15.12
CA LEU A 7 7.42 38.73 15.62
C LEU A 7 7.43 38.44 17.12
N VAL A 8 8.37 37.61 17.58
CA VAL A 8 8.68 37.46 19.01
C VAL A 8 10.05 38.07 19.28
N ALA A 9 10.06 38.97 20.26
CA ALA A 9 11.21 39.71 20.74
C ALA A 9 12.20 38.81 21.51
N VAL A 10 13.48 39.11 21.37
CA VAL A 10 14.58 38.49 22.13
C VAL A 10 14.68 39.17 23.49
N LEU A 11 14.54 38.38 24.56
CA LEU A 11 14.86 38.78 25.93
C LEU A 11 16.03 37.93 26.44
N LEU A 12 17.12 38.60 26.79
CA LEU A 12 18.28 38.08 27.50
C LEU A 12 17.89 37.86 28.97
N GLY A 13 18.20 36.69 29.54
CA GLY A 13 17.94 36.44 30.96
C GLY A 13 18.43 35.10 31.50
N MET A 14 19.58 35.16 32.16
CA MET A 14 20.06 34.35 33.30
C MET A 14 20.26 32.84 33.15
N ALA A 15 21.52 32.44 33.38
CA ALA A 15 21.96 31.08 33.58
C ALA A 15 21.33 30.49 34.86
N ALA A 16 20.44 29.53 34.67
CA ALA A 16 20.04 28.58 35.70
C ALA A 16 20.56 27.20 35.30
N CYS A 17 21.21 26.48 36.21
CA CYS A 17 21.56 25.08 36.04
C CYS A 17 20.29 24.26 35.81
N THR A 18 19.98 23.97 34.55
CA THR A 18 18.92 23.02 34.19
C THR A 18 19.53 21.63 34.15
N ALA A 19 18.98 20.72 34.96
CA ALA A 19 19.17 19.28 34.80
C ALA A 19 18.96 18.89 33.33
N PRO A 20 19.72 17.92 32.78
CA PRO A 20 19.54 17.50 31.40
C PRO A 20 18.07 17.14 31.16
N PRO A 21 17.47 17.60 30.04
CA PRO A 21 16.07 17.32 29.76
C PRO A 21 15.89 15.80 29.73
N ALA A 22 14.98 15.30 30.57
CA ALA A 22 14.58 13.91 30.56
C ALA A 22 14.22 13.54 29.12
N LYS A 23 14.98 12.61 28.55
CA LYS A 23 14.78 12.07 27.21
C LYS A 23 13.34 11.58 27.17
N LYS A 24 12.47 12.25 26.38
CA LYS A 24 11.14 11.73 26.07
C LYS A 24 11.37 10.37 25.43
N THR A 25 11.09 9.32 26.19
CA THR A 25 11.02 7.96 25.67
C THR A 25 9.93 7.96 24.62
N GLU A 26 10.35 7.96 23.36
CA GLU A 26 9.56 7.46 22.24
C GLU A 26 8.96 6.11 22.68
N PRO A 27 7.65 5.88 22.47
CA PRO A 27 7.03 4.63 22.91
C PRO A 27 7.79 3.47 22.30
N GLU A 28 8.45 2.74 23.19
CA GLU A 28 9.17 1.51 22.90
C GLU A 28 8.27 0.60 22.08
N LYS A 29 8.75 0.27 20.88
CA LYS A 29 8.13 -0.65 19.91
C LYS A 29 7.90 -1.99 20.57
N THR A 30 6.80 -2.11 21.32
CA THR A 30 6.47 -3.28 22.13
C THR A 30 6.40 -4.48 21.20
N ALA A 31 7.12 -5.56 21.55
CA ALA A 31 7.08 -6.79 20.78
C ALA A 31 5.63 -7.26 20.64
N LEU A 32 5.22 -7.54 19.41
CA LEU A 32 3.89 -8.02 19.10
C LEU A 32 3.66 -9.39 19.79
N PRO A 33 2.50 -9.63 20.42
CA PRO A 33 2.13 -10.97 20.89
C PRO A 33 2.33 -12.03 19.80
N HIS A 34 2.74 -13.25 20.19
CA HIS A 34 2.93 -14.36 19.26
C HIS A 34 1.70 -14.55 18.35
N GLY A 35 1.92 -14.52 17.04
CA GLY A 35 0.86 -14.64 16.03
C GLY A 35 0.21 -13.32 15.58
N SER A 36 0.51 -12.19 16.24
CA SER A 36 0.04 -10.87 15.80
C SER A 36 1.04 -10.17 14.88
N TYR A 37 0.53 -9.33 13.96
CA TYR A 37 1.36 -8.62 12.98
C TYR A 37 0.78 -7.26 12.59
N ARG A 38 1.64 -6.37 12.08
CA ARG A 38 1.20 -5.09 11.51
C ARG A 38 0.69 -5.28 10.08
N ALA A 39 -0.41 -4.63 9.76
CA ALA A 39 -0.94 -4.54 8.41
C ALA A 39 -1.70 -3.22 8.24
N TYR A 40 -1.95 -2.83 6.99
CA TYR A 40 -2.43 -1.50 6.64
C TYR A 40 -3.65 -1.61 5.75
N ALA A 41 -4.64 -0.74 5.96
CA ALA A 41 -5.73 -0.56 5.00
C ALA A 41 -5.14 -0.10 3.65
N VAL A 42 -5.51 -0.76 2.56
CA VAL A 42 -5.01 -0.41 1.21
C VAL A 42 -5.81 0.71 0.54
N LYS A 43 -6.94 1.11 1.15
CA LYS A 43 -7.77 2.26 0.74
C LYS A 43 -8.69 2.71 1.88
N SER A 44 -9.24 3.92 1.74
CA SER A 44 -10.23 4.46 2.65
C SER A 44 -11.63 3.87 2.42
N GLY A 45 -12.52 4.07 3.39
CA GLY A 45 -13.94 3.76 3.26
C GLY A 45 -14.32 2.30 3.53
N ILE A 46 -13.38 1.45 3.95
CA ILE A 46 -13.63 0.03 4.22
C ILE A 46 -14.28 -0.13 5.58
N ASN A 47 -15.35 -0.92 5.67
CA ASN A 47 -16.06 -1.08 6.93
C ASN A 47 -15.29 -2.00 7.90
N ILE A 48 -14.96 -1.47 9.07
CA ILE A 48 -14.63 -2.26 10.26
C ILE A 48 -15.93 -2.67 10.94
N ARG A 49 -16.06 -3.95 11.30
CA ARG A 49 -17.31 -4.55 11.79
C ARG A 49 -17.18 -5.14 13.18
N LYS A 50 -18.31 -5.29 13.87
CA LYS A 50 -18.36 -5.83 15.23
C LYS A 50 -18.01 -7.33 15.32
N ALA A 51 -18.23 -8.07 14.24
CA ALA A 51 -18.04 -9.51 14.14
C ALA A 51 -17.72 -9.88 12.69
N PRO A 52 -17.10 -11.05 12.42
CA PRO A 52 -16.80 -11.48 11.06
C PRO A 52 -18.11 -11.72 10.29
N GLY A 53 -18.30 -11.02 9.18
CA GLY A 53 -19.45 -11.22 8.30
C GLY A 53 -20.01 -9.93 7.71
N THR A 54 -20.55 -10.03 6.48
CA THR A 54 -21.11 -8.88 5.75
C THR A 54 -22.42 -8.34 6.35
N LYS A 55 -23.13 -9.17 7.11
CA LYS A 55 -24.35 -8.81 7.85
C LYS A 55 -24.06 -8.21 9.24
N SER A 56 -22.82 -8.26 9.71
CA SER A 56 -22.45 -7.71 11.01
C SER A 56 -22.51 -6.19 11.04
N ALA A 57 -22.81 -5.61 12.20
CA ALA A 57 -22.86 -4.17 12.39
C ALA A 57 -21.54 -3.49 11.99
N ARG A 58 -21.64 -2.39 11.27
CA ARG A 58 -20.50 -1.52 10.90
C ARG A 58 -20.17 -0.62 12.09
N LEU A 59 -18.93 -0.63 12.52
CA LEU A 59 -18.44 0.22 13.62
C LEU A 59 -17.94 1.56 13.07
N ARG A 60 -17.04 1.52 12.09
CA ARG A 60 -16.46 2.68 11.41
C ARG A 60 -15.95 2.31 10.03
N LYS A 61 -15.42 3.30 9.30
CA LYS A 61 -14.72 3.11 8.03
C LYS A 61 -13.24 3.41 8.20
N THR A 62 -12.40 2.74 7.41
CA THR A 62 -10.95 2.96 7.41
C THR A 62 -10.55 4.26 6.74
N GLU A 63 -9.41 4.79 7.16
CA GLU A 63 -8.60 5.69 6.33
C GLU A 63 -7.62 4.86 5.47
N ASP A 64 -7.16 5.41 4.35
CA ASP A 64 -6.09 4.75 3.58
C ASP A 64 -4.78 4.79 4.36
N GLY A 65 -4.06 3.67 4.40
CA GLY A 65 -2.82 3.53 5.15
C GLY A 65 -3.03 3.42 6.66
N GLU A 66 -4.26 3.28 7.13
CA GLU A 66 -4.53 3.06 8.55
C GLU A 66 -3.84 1.79 9.04
N GLU A 67 -3.01 1.93 10.08
CA GLU A 67 -2.27 0.83 10.68
C GLU A 67 -3.16 0.01 11.64
N PHE A 68 -3.07 -1.30 11.49
CA PHE A 68 -3.68 -2.27 12.38
C PHE A 68 -2.64 -3.22 12.94
N ARG A 69 -2.86 -3.59 14.19
CA ARG A 69 -2.33 -4.82 14.77
C ARG A 69 -3.36 -5.93 14.53
N VAL A 70 -3.04 -6.86 13.63
CA VAL A 70 -3.87 -8.03 13.36
C VAL A 70 -3.67 -9.05 14.48
N LEU A 71 -4.78 -9.50 15.08
CA LEU A 71 -4.82 -10.42 16.21
C LEU A 71 -5.15 -11.84 15.79
N GLU A 72 -6.02 -12.00 14.79
CA GLU A 72 -6.54 -13.29 14.34
C GLU A 72 -7.01 -13.19 12.88
N ASN A 73 -6.93 -14.28 12.13
CA ASN A 73 -7.65 -14.47 10.87
C ASN A 73 -8.69 -15.59 11.03
N LYS A 74 -9.96 -15.25 10.83
CA LYS A 74 -11.09 -16.17 10.84
C LYS A 74 -11.78 -16.17 9.48
N ASN A 75 -11.37 -17.10 8.62
CA ASN A 75 -11.98 -17.34 7.31
C ASN A 75 -12.07 -16.06 6.45
N GLY A 76 -10.96 -15.32 6.35
CA GLY A 76 -10.87 -14.12 5.51
C GLY A 76 -11.32 -12.84 6.20
N TRP A 77 -11.71 -12.93 7.47
CA TRP A 77 -11.94 -11.79 8.34
C TRP A 77 -10.79 -11.68 9.33
N LEU A 78 -10.12 -10.53 9.33
CA LEU A 78 -9.06 -10.20 10.25
C LEU A 78 -9.65 -9.50 11.47
N HIS A 79 -9.40 -10.04 12.65
CA HIS A 79 -9.60 -9.32 13.90
C HIS A 79 -8.44 -8.36 14.07
N VAL A 80 -8.74 -7.06 14.09
CA VAL A 80 -7.76 -5.98 14.11
C VAL A 80 -7.94 -5.13 15.34
N GLU A 81 -6.81 -4.63 15.85
CA GLU A 81 -6.74 -3.57 16.83
C GLU A 81 -6.07 -2.34 16.21
N THR A 82 -6.69 -1.19 16.34
CA THR A 82 -6.15 0.11 15.91
C THR A 82 -5.11 0.63 16.92
N VAL A 83 -4.37 1.68 16.52
CA VAL A 83 -3.38 2.33 17.39
C VAL A 83 -3.98 2.86 18.71
N ASP A 84 -5.25 3.30 18.69
CA ASP A 84 -6.03 3.77 19.84
C ASP A 84 -6.76 2.65 20.58
N LYS A 85 -6.36 1.38 20.36
CA LYS A 85 -6.86 0.18 21.06
C LYS A 85 -8.32 -0.18 20.81
N GLN A 86 -8.93 0.34 19.75
CA GLN A 86 -10.25 -0.11 19.31
C GLN A 86 -10.11 -1.41 18.52
N GLN A 87 -11.07 -2.32 18.69
CA GLN A 87 -11.07 -3.62 18.02
C GLN A 87 -12.25 -3.81 17.07
N GLY A 88 -12.04 -4.59 16.03
CA GLY A 88 -13.10 -4.95 15.08
C GLY A 88 -12.61 -5.91 14.00
N TRP A 89 -13.49 -6.20 13.04
CA TRP A 89 -13.26 -7.17 11.99
C TRP A 89 -13.29 -6.51 10.61
N ILE A 90 -12.26 -6.77 9.81
CA ILE A 90 -12.11 -6.27 8.43
C ILE A 90 -11.80 -7.45 7.50
N ARG A 91 -12.19 -7.39 6.23
CA ARG A 91 -11.84 -8.47 5.29
C ARG A 91 -10.38 -8.37 4.86
N SER A 92 -9.73 -9.52 4.67
CA SER A 92 -8.30 -9.60 4.32
C SER A 92 -7.96 -9.06 2.93
N ASP A 93 -8.92 -8.99 2.01
CA ASP A 93 -8.75 -8.41 0.67
C ASP A 93 -8.66 -6.87 0.66
N PHE A 94 -8.76 -6.22 1.81
CA PHE A 94 -8.55 -4.78 1.97
C PHE A 94 -7.35 -4.41 2.83
N VAL A 95 -6.56 -5.40 3.23
CA VAL A 95 -5.47 -5.22 4.20
C VAL A 95 -4.21 -5.88 3.65
N GLY A 96 -3.08 -5.20 3.77
CA GLY A 96 -1.80 -5.68 3.25
C GLY A 96 -0.59 -5.07 3.95
N PRO A 97 0.63 -5.32 3.44
CA PRO A 97 1.81 -4.57 3.85
C PRO A 97 1.67 -3.07 3.49
N GLU A 98 2.40 -2.23 4.20
CA GLU A 98 2.31 -0.76 4.13
C GLU A 98 2.44 -0.22 2.70
N ASN A 99 3.36 -0.82 1.92
CA ASN A 99 3.66 -0.42 0.56
C ASN A 99 2.53 -0.71 -0.45
N LEU A 100 1.41 -1.30 -0.04
CA LEU A 100 0.21 -1.42 -0.87
C LEU A 100 -0.78 -0.27 -0.71
N SER A 101 -0.72 0.49 0.39
CA SER A 101 -1.55 1.68 0.60
C SER A 101 -1.20 2.78 -0.41
N TYR A 102 -2.22 3.44 -0.97
CA TYR A 102 -1.99 4.57 -1.88
C TYR A 102 -1.45 5.79 -1.14
N ALA A 103 -1.79 5.98 0.14
CA ALA A 103 -1.20 7.00 0.99
C ALA A 103 0.31 6.81 1.09
N LYS A 104 0.78 5.59 1.39
CA LYS A 104 2.22 5.29 1.45
C LYS A 104 2.89 5.46 0.09
N LYS A 105 2.34 4.86 -0.97
CA LYS A 105 2.86 4.98 -2.34
C LYS A 105 2.96 6.44 -2.79
N SER A 106 1.95 7.25 -2.47
CA SER A 106 1.93 8.66 -2.82
C SER A 106 2.98 9.44 -2.03
N SER A 107 3.15 9.16 -0.74
CA SER A 107 4.24 9.77 0.06
C SER A 107 5.59 9.44 -0.56
N ASP A 108 5.85 8.18 -0.88
CA ASP A 108 7.11 7.74 -1.47
C ASP A 108 7.35 8.38 -2.84
N PHE A 109 6.30 8.50 -3.66
CA PHE A 109 6.36 9.19 -4.94
C PHE A 109 6.72 10.68 -4.78
N LEU A 110 6.07 11.38 -3.85
CA LEU A 110 6.37 12.77 -3.54
C LEU A 110 7.82 12.94 -3.08
N ASP A 111 8.30 12.01 -2.25
CA ASP A 111 9.60 12.12 -1.60
C ASP A 111 10.79 11.74 -2.46
N HIS A 112 10.61 10.87 -3.45
CA HIS A 112 11.73 10.30 -4.21
C HIS A 112 11.60 10.52 -5.71
N THR A 113 10.39 10.52 -6.26
CA THR A 113 10.18 10.63 -7.71
C THR A 113 9.86 12.07 -8.11
N LEU A 114 8.90 12.72 -7.46
CA LEU A 114 8.45 14.06 -7.85
C LEU A 114 9.53 15.13 -7.66
N LYS A 115 10.43 14.96 -6.68
CA LYS A 115 11.53 15.91 -6.42
C LYS A 115 12.42 16.10 -7.66
N ASP A 116 12.70 15.03 -8.41
CA ASP A 116 13.47 15.09 -9.66
C ASP A 116 12.77 15.94 -10.73
N TYR A 117 11.44 16.05 -10.65
CA TYR A 117 10.67 16.88 -11.55
C TYR A 117 10.63 18.36 -11.16
N LYS A 118 11.10 18.70 -9.94
CA LYS A 118 11.01 20.04 -9.33
C LYS A 118 9.61 20.63 -9.37
N ALA A 119 8.61 19.77 -9.17
CA ALA A 119 7.21 20.13 -9.18
C ALA A 119 6.60 19.97 -7.79
N GLU A 120 5.54 20.74 -7.50
CA GLU A 120 4.66 20.48 -6.37
C GLU A 120 3.44 19.69 -6.85
N MET A 121 2.92 18.80 -6.00
CA MET A 121 1.71 18.03 -6.28
C MET A 121 0.77 18.04 -5.08
N PHE A 122 -0.52 18.16 -5.36
CA PHE A 122 -1.60 18.05 -4.37
C PHE A 122 -2.60 17.00 -4.83
N ILE A 123 -3.18 16.27 -3.89
CA ILE A 123 -4.22 15.28 -4.16
C ILE A 123 -5.59 15.93 -3.93
N ASP A 124 -6.54 15.68 -4.82
CA ASP A 124 -7.92 16.16 -4.63
C ASP A 124 -8.59 15.47 -3.44
N GLU A 125 -9.23 16.26 -2.58
CA GLU A 125 -9.90 15.74 -1.37
C GLU A 125 -11.11 14.85 -1.67
N LYS A 126 -11.83 15.12 -2.77
CA LYS A 126 -13.07 14.41 -3.12
C LYS A 126 -12.81 13.24 -4.05
N LYS A 127 -11.73 13.31 -4.83
CA LYS A 127 -11.30 12.28 -5.78
C LYS A 127 -9.82 11.95 -5.55
N PRO A 128 -9.47 11.41 -4.36
CA PRO A 128 -8.09 11.14 -4.04
C PRO A 128 -7.49 10.16 -5.04
N TYR A 129 -6.25 10.43 -5.44
CA TYR A 129 -5.46 9.71 -6.44
C TYR A 129 -5.97 9.74 -7.88
N GLU A 130 -7.28 9.84 -8.11
CA GLU A 130 -7.89 10.01 -9.42
C GLU A 130 -7.70 11.42 -9.99
N VAL A 131 -7.67 12.44 -9.12
CA VAL A 131 -7.40 13.82 -9.52
C VAL A 131 -6.21 14.36 -8.73
N ILE A 132 -5.20 14.81 -9.46
CA ILE A 132 -4.01 15.45 -8.90
C ILE A 132 -3.82 16.85 -9.48
N TYR A 133 -3.31 17.75 -8.66
CA TYR A 133 -2.94 19.10 -9.06
C TYR A 133 -1.42 19.18 -9.14
N LEU A 134 -0.88 19.80 -10.18
CA LEU A 134 0.56 20.03 -10.33
C LEU A 134 0.86 21.52 -10.43
N ILE A 135 1.97 21.91 -9.82
CA ILE A 135 2.63 23.20 -10.06
C ILE A 135 4.03 22.87 -10.56
N LEU A 136 4.29 23.26 -11.80
CA LEU A 136 5.57 23.04 -12.47
C LEU A 136 6.53 24.22 -12.24
N GLU A 137 7.80 24.06 -12.61
CA GLU A 137 8.73 25.20 -12.68
C GLU A 137 8.27 26.24 -13.71
N PRO A 138 8.54 27.54 -13.49
CA PRO A 138 8.09 28.64 -14.37
C PRO A 138 8.40 28.44 -15.86
N GLY A 139 9.53 27.80 -16.20
CA GLY A 139 9.94 27.54 -17.58
C GLY A 139 8.98 26.64 -18.37
N TYR A 140 8.07 25.90 -17.73
CA TYR A 140 7.09 25.04 -18.40
C TYR A 140 5.81 25.77 -18.82
N TYR A 141 5.57 27.00 -18.36
CA TYR A 141 4.35 27.78 -18.65
C TYR A 141 4.45 28.61 -19.93
N ALA A 142 5.51 28.45 -20.73
CA ALA A 142 5.66 29.17 -21.99
C ALA A 142 4.59 28.78 -23.02
N SER A 143 4.02 27.56 -22.91
CA SER A 143 2.86 27.12 -23.69
C SER A 143 2.10 25.99 -22.99
N ILE A 144 0.81 25.86 -23.31
CA ILE A 144 -0.03 24.73 -22.87
C ILE A 144 0.62 23.38 -23.24
N SER A 145 1.14 23.25 -24.46
CA SER A 145 1.76 22.01 -24.95
C SER A 145 2.99 21.60 -24.12
N GLN A 146 3.80 22.56 -23.66
CA GLN A 146 4.98 22.29 -22.85
C GLN A 146 4.60 21.81 -21.45
N ALA A 147 3.69 22.52 -20.77
CA ALA A 147 3.17 22.12 -19.47
C ALA A 147 2.46 20.76 -19.53
N ALA A 148 1.64 20.53 -20.56
CA ALA A 148 0.92 19.27 -20.76
C ALA A 148 1.87 18.08 -20.98
N ARG A 149 2.96 18.25 -21.75
CA ARG A 149 3.98 17.20 -21.90
C ARG A 149 4.62 16.84 -20.56
N ARG A 150 5.08 17.84 -19.82
CA ARG A 150 5.70 17.63 -18.50
C ARG A 150 4.74 16.96 -17.51
N ALA A 151 3.47 17.42 -17.48
CA ALA A 151 2.43 16.84 -16.66
C ALA A 151 2.13 15.38 -17.04
N ARG A 152 2.11 15.04 -18.33
CA ARG A 152 1.97 13.67 -18.81
C ARG A 152 3.14 12.78 -18.33
N ASP A 153 4.38 13.27 -18.42
CA ASP A 153 5.55 12.50 -17.98
C ASP A 153 5.48 12.17 -16.48
N ILE A 154 5.13 13.17 -15.65
CA ILE A 154 4.90 12.99 -14.21
C ILE A 154 3.76 12.00 -13.97
N GLY A 155 2.65 12.19 -14.69
CA GLY A 155 1.45 11.36 -14.57
C GLY A 155 1.69 9.89 -14.90
N LEU A 156 2.50 9.58 -15.92
CA LEU A 156 2.85 8.21 -16.26
C LEU A 156 3.66 7.53 -15.15
N LYS A 157 4.61 8.26 -14.52
CA LYS A 157 5.33 7.75 -13.34
C LYS A 157 4.40 7.59 -12.13
N TYR A 158 3.49 8.53 -11.94
CA TYR A 158 2.49 8.47 -10.89
C TYR A 158 1.58 7.25 -11.04
N GLN A 159 1.11 6.93 -12.25
CA GLN A 159 0.31 5.73 -12.48
C GLN A 159 1.06 4.43 -12.21
N GLN A 160 2.35 4.39 -12.57
CA GLN A 160 3.20 3.22 -12.34
C GLN A 160 3.49 2.97 -10.86
N GLN A 161 3.65 4.02 -10.06
CA GLN A 161 4.09 3.91 -8.65
C GLN A 161 2.95 4.02 -7.64
N VAL A 162 1.90 4.77 -7.97
CA VAL A 162 0.82 5.14 -7.03
C VAL A 162 -0.51 4.57 -7.49
N TRP A 163 -1.12 5.16 -8.53
CA TRP A 163 -2.51 4.89 -8.89
C TRP A 163 -2.65 4.43 -10.33
N PRO A 164 -2.83 3.13 -10.58
CA PRO A 164 -2.90 2.59 -11.94
C PRO A 164 -4.22 2.91 -12.66
N GLY A 165 -5.21 3.49 -11.97
CA GLY A 165 -6.49 3.89 -12.55
C GLY A 165 -6.39 5.14 -13.43
N GLN A 166 -7.53 5.61 -13.92
CA GLN A 166 -7.59 6.87 -14.68
C GLN A 166 -7.13 8.03 -13.80
N VAL A 167 -6.33 8.94 -14.36
CA VAL A 167 -5.84 10.13 -13.66
C VAL A 167 -6.18 11.39 -14.45
N GLU A 168 -6.82 12.35 -13.80
CA GLU A 168 -6.94 13.72 -14.26
C GLU A 168 -5.89 14.60 -13.56
N ILE A 169 -4.99 15.17 -14.36
CA ILE A 169 -3.90 16.02 -13.91
C ILE A 169 -4.28 17.47 -14.23
N ARG A 170 -4.39 18.28 -13.19
CA ARG A 170 -4.72 19.71 -13.27
C ARG A 170 -3.46 20.53 -13.03
N VAL A 171 -2.88 21.07 -14.09
CA VAL A 171 -1.74 21.98 -13.94
C VAL A 171 -2.28 23.35 -13.55
N MET A 172 -1.93 23.81 -12.35
CA MET A 172 -2.32 25.11 -11.83
C MET A 172 -1.28 26.16 -12.23
N ASN A 173 -1.69 27.41 -12.41
CA ASN A 173 -0.74 28.52 -12.49
C ASN A 173 0.06 28.63 -11.17
N PRO A 174 1.25 29.28 -11.19
CA PRO A 174 2.06 29.45 -9.97
C PRO A 174 1.35 30.17 -8.82
N ASP A 175 0.30 30.94 -9.12
CA ASP A 175 -0.57 31.60 -8.13
C ASP A 175 -1.48 30.63 -7.34
N LYS A 176 -1.52 29.35 -7.74
CA LYS A 176 -2.34 28.26 -7.19
C LYS A 176 -3.85 28.49 -7.26
N LYS A 177 -4.32 29.50 -8.00
CA LYS A 177 -5.73 29.91 -8.05
C LYS A 177 -6.40 29.51 -9.33
N THR A 178 -5.67 29.57 -10.44
CA THR A 178 -6.25 29.39 -11.77
C THR A 178 -5.67 28.15 -12.45
N LEU A 179 -6.52 27.44 -13.19
CA LEU A 179 -6.12 26.29 -13.98
C LEU A 179 -5.37 26.77 -15.23
N PHE A 180 -4.19 26.23 -15.49
CA PHE A 180 -3.43 26.50 -16.71
C PHE A 180 -3.77 25.49 -17.81
N THR A 181 -3.74 24.19 -17.51
CA THR A 181 -4.14 23.13 -18.45
C THR A 181 -4.55 21.84 -17.71
N ARG A 182 -5.25 20.96 -18.43
CA ARG A 182 -5.65 19.62 -17.97
C ARG A 182 -5.03 18.55 -18.87
N VAL A 183 -4.55 17.48 -18.25
CA VAL A 183 -4.13 16.24 -18.92
C VAL A 183 -4.92 15.09 -18.32
N THR A 184 -5.44 14.20 -19.15
CA THR A 184 -6.09 12.97 -18.68
C THR A 184 -5.31 11.77 -19.18
N LEU A 185 -5.00 10.85 -18.29
CA LEU A 185 -4.38 9.56 -18.60
C LEU A 185 -5.41 8.45 -18.39
N PRO A 186 -5.61 7.55 -19.37
CA PRO A 186 -6.49 6.41 -19.20
C PRO A 186 -5.95 5.46 -18.13
N ALA A 187 -6.83 4.63 -17.56
CA ALA A 187 -6.42 3.56 -16.66
C ALA A 187 -5.47 2.57 -17.36
N THR A 188 -4.54 2.03 -16.59
CA THR A 188 -3.65 0.94 -17.02
C THR A 188 -4.30 -0.42 -16.77
N ASP A 189 -3.73 -1.48 -17.34
CA ASP A 189 -4.16 -2.87 -17.11
C ASP A 189 -4.09 -3.28 -15.62
N ALA A 190 -3.33 -2.56 -14.79
CA ALA A 190 -3.22 -2.83 -13.35
C ALA A 190 -4.30 -2.12 -12.50
N ALA A 191 -5.21 -1.36 -13.11
CA ALA A 191 -6.25 -0.64 -12.41
C ALA A 191 -7.20 -1.59 -11.68
N GLY A 192 -7.49 -1.30 -10.41
CA GLY A 192 -8.47 -2.06 -9.62
C GLY A 192 -7.95 -3.38 -9.02
N LEU A 193 -6.68 -3.72 -9.21
CA LEU A 193 -6.07 -4.87 -8.53
C LEU A 193 -6.07 -4.65 -7.01
N MET A 194 -6.71 -5.56 -6.29
CA MET A 194 -6.78 -5.56 -4.83
C MET A 194 -6.00 -6.75 -4.24
N PRO A 195 -5.57 -6.67 -2.97
CA PRO A 195 -5.12 -7.84 -2.22
C PRO A 195 -6.10 -9.02 -2.36
N PRO A 196 -5.61 -10.27 -2.37
CA PRO A 196 -6.49 -11.42 -2.48
C PRO A 196 -7.20 -11.70 -1.16
N LEU A 197 -8.38 -12.32 -1.23
CA LEU A 197 -9.08 -12.81 -0.04
C LEU A 197 -8.35 -14.04 0.53
N LEU A 198 -7.55 -13.84 1.57
CA LEU A 198 -6.86 -14.93 2.26
C LEU A 198 -7.70 -15.46 3.42
N LYS A 199 -8.31 -16.64 3.23
CA LYS A 199 -9.09 -17.33 4.28
C LYS A 199 -8.23 -17.78 5.47
N LYS A 200 -6.95 -18.03 5.22
CA LYS A 200 -5.93 -18.38 6.21
C LYS A 200 -4.62 -17.69 5.83
N GLY A 201 -3.80 -17.40 6.82
CA GLY A 201 -2.53 -16.71 6.61
C GLY A 201 -2.69 -15.21 6.39
N ARG A 202 -1.64 -14.60 5.82
CA ARG A 202 -1.52 -13.16 5.61
C ARG A 202 -0.73 -12.85 4.35
N LEU A 203 -1.09 -11.75 3.71
CA LEU A 203 -0.36 -11.23 2.56
C LEU A 203 0.99 -10.67 3.02
N TYR A 204 2.06 -11.06 2.35
CA TYR A 204 3.40 -10.52 2.57
C TYR A 204 3.78 -9.49 1.51
N SER A 205 3.58 -9.81 0.23
CA SER A 205 3.78 -8.87 -0.88
C SER A 205 2.84 -9.14 -2.04
N MET A 206 2.58 -8.11 -2.82
CA MET A 206 1.81 -8.15 -4.05
C MET A 206 2.45 -7.18 -5.04
N ASP A 207 3.01 -7.72 -6.12
CA ASP A 207 3.86 -6.96 -7.05
C ASP A 207 3.40 -7.19 -8.48
N VAL A 208 3.22 -6.12 -9.25
CA VAL A 208 2.85 -6.20 -10.67
C VAL A 208 3.99 -5.67 -11.51
N LYS A 209 4.53 -6.50 -12.40
CA LYS A 209 5.56 -6.12 -13.38
C LYS A 209 5.27 -6.77 -14.72
N ASN A 210 5.23 -6.01 -15.81
CA ASN A 210 5.05 -6.53 -17.17
C ASN A 210 3.83 -7.47 -17.30
N ARG A 211 2.67 -7.07 -16.74
CA ARG A 211 1.43 -7.88 -16.70
C ARG A 211 1.57 -9.25 -16.00
N ARG A 212 2.61 -9.43 -15.20
CA ARG A 212 2.81 -10.55 -14.27
C ARG A 212 2.55 -10.06 -12.85
N LEU A 213 1.62 -10.70 -12.17
CA LEU A 213 1.31 -10.48 -10.76
C LEU A 213 2.04 -11.52 -9.92
N THR A 214 2.83 -11.08 -8.95
CA THR A 214 3.48 -11.98 -7.98
C THR A 214 2.91 -11.71 -6.60
N ILE A 215 2.36 -12.74 -5.98
CA ILE A 215 1.79 -12.72 -4.63
C ILE A 215 2.66 -13.62 -3.75
N LYS A 216 3.10 -13.06 -2.63
CA LYS A 216 3.75 -13.84 -1.57
C LYS A 216 2.90 -13.78 -0.32
N ALA A 217 2.61 -14.93 0.27
CA ALA A 217 1.81 -15.03 1.48
C ALA A 217 2.45 -15.96 2.52
N LEU A 218 2.30 -15.59 3.78
CA LEU A 218 2.64 -16.44 4.92
C LEU A 218 1.38 -17.20 5.32
N VAL A 219 1.43 -18.53 5.36
CA VAL A 219 0.29 -19.41 5.62
C VAL A 219 0.61 -20.44 6.71
N PRO A 220 -0.39 -20.99 7.43
CA PRO A 220 -0.14 -22.01 8.44
C PRO A 220 0.63 -23.21 7.87
N ALA A 221 1.71 -23.61 8.54
CA ALA A 221 2.52 -24.77 8.12
C ALA A 221 1.75 -26.10 8.16
N SER A 222 0.61 -26.14 8.83
CA SER A 222 -0.27 -27.30 8.94
C SER A 222 -1.18 -27.53 7.73
N LEU A 223 -1.18 -26.64 6.73
CA LEU A 223 -1.96 -26.83 5.51
C LEU A 223 -1.39 -28.00 4.70
N ASN A 224 -2.28 -28.92 4.31
CA ASN A 224 -1.92 -30.03 3.44
C ASN A 224 -1.86 -29.58 1.96
N ARG A 225 -1.36 -30.46 1.09
CA ARG A 225 -1.18 -30.17 -0.35
C ARG A 225 -2.45 -29.70 -1.05
N ASN A 226 -3.58 -30.36 -0.79
CA ASN A 226 -4.86 -29.99 -1.41
C ASN A 226 -5.31 -28.60 -0.93
N GLN A 227 -5.20 -28.32 0.36
CA GLN A 227 -5.55 -27.02 0.92
C GLN A 227 -4.67 -25.88 0.39
N LEU A 228 -3.39 -26.16 0.08
CA LEU A 228 -2.48 -25.18 -0.53
C LEU A 228 -2.87 -24.91 -1.99
N LEU A 229 -3.21 -25.95 -2.76
CA LEU A 229 -3.67 -25.82 -4.14
C LEU A 229 -5.01 -25.08 -4.22
N ASP A 230 -6.01 -25.51 -3.44
CA ASP A 230 -7.32 -24.83 -3.38
C ASP A 230 -7.19 -23.34 -3.04
N MET A 231 -6.21 -23.00 -2.18
CA MET A 231 -5.91 -21.61 -1.85
C MET A 231 -5.29 -20.88 -3.04
N ALA A 232 -4.30 -21.47 -3.72
CA ALA A 232 -3.63 -20.86 -4.86
C ALA A 232 -4.59 -20.65 -6.04
N ASP A 233 -5.38 -21.67 -6.39
CA ASP A 233 -6.40 -21.60 -7.43
C ASP A 233 -7.41 -20.50 -7.14
N GLY A 234 -7.92 -20.44 -5.89
CA GLY A 234 -8.87 -19.41 -5.48
C GLY A 234 -8.30 -17.99 -5.51
N ILE A 235 -6.99 -17.83 -5.28
CA ILE A 235 -6.29 -16.55 -5.42
C ILE A 235 -6.14 -16.21 -6.92
N ALA A 236 -5.65 -17.14 -7.74
CA ALA A 236 -5.41 -16.90 -9.16
C ALA A 236 -6.71 -16.52 -9.90
N ALA A 237 -7.80 -17.24 -9.62
CA ALA A 237 -9.12 -16.98 -10.17
C ALA A 237 -9.68 -15.57 -9.84
N SER A 238 -9.13 -14.86 -8.85
CA SER A 238 -9.58 -13.51 -8.49
C SER A 238 -9.04 -12.40 -9.39
N TYR A 239 -8.06 -12.69 -10.25
CA TYR A 239 -7.34 -11.67 -11.04
C TYR A 239 -7.64 -11.67 -12.54
N GLY A 240 -8.21 -12.74 -13.09
CA GLY A 240 -8.74 -12.82 -14.47
C GLY A 240 -7.77 -12.36 -15.57
N ASP A 241 -8.33 -11.96 -16.72
CA ASP A 241 -7.59 -11.68 -17.97
C ASP A 241 -6.71 -10.41 -17.95
N ALA A 242 -6.90 -9.52 -16.96
CA ALA A 242 -6.12 -8.29 -16.84
C ALA A 242 -4.62 -8.60 -16.64
N ILE A 243 -4.35 -9.72 -15.95
CA ILE A 243 -3.02 -10.24 -15.68
C ILE A 243 -2.77 -11.45 -16.58
N ARG A 244 -1.65 -11.42 -17.34
CA ARG A 244 -1.27 -12.55 -18.21
C ARG A 244 -0.74 -13.74 -17.43
N ARG A 245 -0.19 -13.49 -16.25
CA ARG A 245 0.41 -14.51 -15.41
C ARG A 245 0.32 -14.14 -13.94
N VAL A 246 -0.24 -15.02 -13.13
CA VAL A 246 -0.26 -14.91 -11.67
C VAL A 246 0.71 -15.92 -11.08
N ASP A 247 1.68 -15.47 -10.30
CA ASP A 247 2.60 -16.30 -9.53
C ASP A 247 2.28 -16.17 -8.05
N ILE A 248 2.10 -17.31 -7.38
CA ILE A 248 1.74 -17.39 -5.98
C ILE A 248 2.82 -18.19 -5.25
N VAL A 249 3.38 -17.57 -4.22
CA VAL A 249 4.37 -18.18 -3.34
C VAL A 249 3.80 -18.25 -1.93
N LEU A 250 3.44 -19.45 -1.50
CA LEU A 250 2.96 -19.72 -0.14
C LEU A 250 4.12 -20.22 0.72
N VAL A 251 4.39 -19.50 1.81
CA VAL A 251 5.51 -19.76 2.72
C VAL A 251 4.95 -20.05 4.11
N ALA A 252 5.60 -20.95 4.87
CA ALA A 252 5.19 -21.24 6.24
C ALA A 252 5.23 -19.98 7.13
N ASP A 253 4.17 -19.69 7.88
CA ASP A 253 4.10 -18.58 8.83
C ASP A 253 4.85 -18.90 10.13
N ASN A 254 6.17 -18.94 10.03
CA ASN A 254 7.10 -19.14 11.14
C ASN A 254 8.33 -18.23 10.96
N PRO A 255 9.21 -18.11 11.97
CA PRO A 255 10.39 -17.23 11.88
C PRO A 255 11.27 -17.51 10.66
N SER A 256 11.49 -18.78 10.30
CA SER A 256 12.27 -19.16 9.12
C SER A 256 11.61 -18.71 7.82
N GLY A 257 10.29 -18.88 7.72
CA GLY A 257 9.45 -18.40 6.62
C GLY A 257 9.54 -16.90 6.40
N LEU A 258 9.35 -16.15 7.47
CA LEU A 258 9.46 -14.69 7.43
C LEU A 258 10.86 -14.24 7.05
N ALA A 259 11.90 -14.84 7.65
CA ALA A 259 13.30 -14.52 7.31
C ALA A 259 13.63 -14.81 5.85
N TRP A 260 13.10 -15.90 5.30
CA TRP A 260 13.26 -16.25 3.88
C TRP A 260 12.64 -15.19 2.96
N LEU A 261 11.42 -14.72 3.28
CA LEU A 261 10.76 -13.68 2.51
C LEU A 261 11.45 -12.31 2.60
N GLN A 262 12.13 -12.02 3.72
CA GLN A 262 12.84 -10.76 3.95
C GLN A 262 14.20 -10.71 3.25
N ASN A 263 14.96 -11.81 3.32
CA ASN A 263 16.35 -11.83 2.89
C ASN A 263 16.55 -12.49 1.50
N GLY A 264 15.53 -13.20 1.01
CA GLY A 264 15.68 -14.12 -0.12
C GLY A 264 16.60 -15.30 0.21
N THR A 265 16.61 -16.33 -0.63
CA THR A 265 17.69 -17.32 -0.64
C THR A 265 18.66 -17.04 -1.77
N SER A 266 19.95 -17.20 -1.51
CA SER A 266 20.98 -17.25 -2.55
C SER A 266 20.89 -18.54 -3.39
N THR A 267 20.11 -19.53 -2.96
CA THR A 267 19.93 -20.81 -3.65
C THR A 267 18.45 -21.02 -4.00
N PRO A 268 18.09 -21.04 -5.30
CA PRO A 268 16.75 -21.44 -5.76
C PRO A 268 16.38 -22.85 -5.28
N GLY A 269 15.11 -23.09 -4.98
CA GLY A 269 14.61 -24.41 -4.58
C GLY A 269 14.94 -24.87 -3.15
N LYS A 270 15.53 -24.03 -2.30
CA LYS A 270 15.71 -24.33 -0.86
C LYS A 270 14.98 -23.28 -0.01
N GLY A 271 14.15 -23.71 0.94
CA GLY A 271 13.54 -22.80 1.91
C GLY A 271 12.22 -23.29 2.51
N PRO A 272 11.60 -22.50 3.42
CA PRO A 272 10.30 -22.74 4.07
C PRO A 272 9.09 -22.54 3.13
N CYS A 273 9.35 -22.55 1.81
CA CYS A 273 8.37 -22.55 0.75
C CYS A 273 7.48 -23.79 0.90
N LEU A 274 6.17 -23.61 0.91
CA LEU A 274 5.23 -24.74 0.93
C LEU A 274 4.72 -25.03 -0.48
N LEU A 275 4.40 -23.98 -1.23
CA LEU A 275 3.90 -24.07 -2.60
C LEU A 275 4.41 -22.88 -3.41
N TYR A 276 4.94 -23.18 -4.59
CA TYR A 276 4.96 -22.24 -5.72
C TYR A 276 3.92 -22.69 -6.73
N TYR A 277 3.04 -21.78 -7.12
CA TYR A 277 2.00 -21.98 -8.12
C TYR A 277 2.07 -20.86 -9.14
N PHE A 278 1.82 -21.15 -10.41
CA PHE A 278 1.52 -20.11 -11.37
C PHE A 278 0.39 -20.51 -12.31
N GLU A 279 -0.29 -19.50 -12.84
CA GLU A 279 -1.34 -19.63 -13.85
C GLU A 279 -1.12 -18.58 -14.92
N ASP A 280 -1.15 -19.00 -16.19
CA ASP A 280 -1.06 -18.16 -17.37
C ASP A 280 -1.96 -18.69 -18.50
N GLU A 281 -1.84 -18.11 -19.70
CA GLU A 281 -2.64 -18.48 -20.87
C GLU A 281 -2.50 -19.96 -21.29
N GLN A 282 -1.45 -20.67 -20.84
CA GLN A 282 -1.24 -22.08 -21.13
C GLN A 282 -1.86 -23.01 -20.07
N GLY A 283 -2.38 -22.47 -18.96
CA GLY A 283 -2.93 -23.19 -17.83
C GLY A 283 -2.14 -22.94 -16.56
N SER A 284 -2.22 -23.86 -15.60
CA SER A 284 -1.51 -23.77 -14.33
C SER A 284 -0.50 -24.88 -14.10
N ASP A 285 0.56 -24.56 -13.36
CA ASP A 285 1.58 -25.52 -12.91
C ASP A 285 2.10 -25.11 -11.53
N TYR A 286 2.65 -26.07 -10.79
CA TYR A 286 3.03 -25.88 -9.40
C TYR A 286 4.15 -26.80 -8.93
N LYS A 287 4.86 -26.36 -7.90
CA LYS A 287 5.91 -27.13 -7.21
C LYS A 287 5.75 -27.00 -5.71
N PHE A 288 5.70 -28.14 -5.03
CA PHE A 288 5.75 -28.19 -3.56
C PHE A 288 7.18 -28.06 -3.07
N ASN A 289 7.35 -27.39 -1.93
CA ASN A 289 8.63 -27.26 -1.22
C ASN A 289 9.80 -26.71 -2.04
N THR A 290 9.50 -26.08 -3.19
CA THR A 290 10.48 -25.58 -4.15
C THR A 290 10.03 -24.21 -4.60
N CYS A 291 10.84 -23.19 -4.34
CA CYS A 291 10.56 -21.81 -4.73
C CYS A 291 11.44 -21.40 -5.93
N PRO A 292 10.91 -20.53 -6.83
CA PRO A 292 11.64 -19.98 -7.97
C PRO A 292 12.77 -19.04 -7.54
#